data_AF-A0A9E4KI27-F1
#
_entry.id   AF-A0A9E4KI27-F1
#
_cell.length_a   1.000
_cell.length_b   1.000
_cell.length_c   1.000
_cell.angle_alpha   90.00
_cell.angle_beta   90.00
_cell.angle_gamma   90.00
#
_symmetry.space_group_name_H-M   'P 1'
#
loop_
_entity.id
_entity.type
_entity.pdbx_description
1 polymer ?
#
loop_
_entity_poly.entity_id
_entity_poly.type
_entity_poly.pdbx_seq_one_letter_code
_entity_poly.pdbx_strand_id
1 'polypeptide(L)' 'MSTTESRLSALIDEHLDLGHAPDFDMAFGDAGVSSLDCVAFVKLVTKEFAVEISPEEWMGLRSLRGLAAHIDAAT' A
#
# COMPACT_ATOMS: atom_id res chain seq x y z
N MET A 1 -6.54 10.60 8.86
CA MET A 1 -6.40 9.61 7.77
C MET A 1 -7.33 10.00 6.65
N SER A 2 -6.86 10.01 5.40
CA SER A 2 -7.72 10.16 4.23
C SER A 2 -8.61 8.92 4.06
N THR A 3 -9.63 9.00 3.21
CA THR A 3 -10.49 7.87 2.87
C THR A 3 -9.68 6.70 2.32
N THR A 4 -8.66 7.00 1.51
CA THR A 4 -7.73 6.04 0.92
C THR A 4 -6.82 5.40 1.95
N GLU A 5 -6.23 6.18 2.86
CA GLU A 5 -5.42 5.62 3.96
C GLU A 5 -6.23 4.67 4.83
N SER A 6 -7.49 5.02 5.13
CA SER A 6 -8.38 4.17 5.92
C SER A 6 -8.68 2.85 5.20
N ARG A 7 -8.89 2.90 3.87
CA ARG A 7 -9.13 1.70 3.07
C ARG A 7 -7.86 0.85 2.91
N LEU A 8 -6.70 1.46 2.70
CA LEU A 8 -5.41 0.77 2.67
C LEU A 8 -5.14 0.04 3.98
N SER A 9 -5.42 0.69 5.13
CA SER A 9 -5.25 0.04 6.44
C SER A 9 -6.13 -1.21 6.58
N ALA A 10 -7.37 -1.17 6.07
CA ALA A 10 -8.24 -2.34 6.07
C ALA A 10 -7.71 -3.46 5.17
N LEU A 11 -7.23 -3.13 3.96
CA LEU A 11 -6.64 -4.11 3.05
C LEU A 11 -5.39 -4.77 3.64
N ILE A 12 -4.58 -4.01 4.37
CA ILE A 12 -3.42 -4.54 5.07
C ILE A 12 -3.89 -5.50 6.16
N ASP A 13 -4.83 -5.10 7.02
CA ASP A 13 -5.34 -5.98 8.08
C ASP A 13 -5.98 -7.28 7.53
N GLU A 14 -6.66 -7.19 6.38
CA GLU A 14 -7.30 -8.33 5.72
C GLU A 14 -6.31 -9.30 5.03
N HIS A 15 -5.17 -8.81 4.54
CA HIS A 15 -4.27 -9.58 3.66
C HIS A 15 -2.82 -9.71 4.13
N LEU A 16 -2.36 -8.80 4.99
CA LEU A 16 -1.03 -8.74 5.56
C LEU A 16 -1.17 -8.87 7.08
N ASP A 17 -0.96 -10.07 7.60
CA ASP A 17 -0.98 -10.34 9.04
C ASP A 17 0.28 -9.74 9.70
N LEU A 18 0.26 -8.42 9.91
CA LEU A 18 1.38 -7.66 10.46
C LEU A 18 1.49 -7.75 11.98
N GLY A 19 0.43 -8.19 12.67
CA GLY A 19 0.35 -8.20 14.14
C GLY A 19 0.40 -6.81 14.80
N HIS A 20 0.44 -5.73 14.02
CA HIS A 20 0.44 -4.35 14.47
C HIS A 20 -0.28 -3.43 13.46
N ALA A 21 -0.69 -2.25 13.91
CA ALA A 21 -1.24 -1.24 13.00
C ALA A 21 -0.17 -0.84 11.95
N PRO A 22 -0.54 -0.70 10.66
CA PRO A 22 0.41 -0.28 9.63
C PRO A 22 0.91 1.15 9.89
N ASP A 23 2.22 1.31 9.84
CA ASP A 23 2.86 2.63 9.87
C ASP A 23 2.92 3.19 8.44
N PHE A 24 2.19 4.28 8.21
CA PHE A 24 2.07 4.90 6.89
C PHE A 24 3.35 5.60 6.42
N ASP A 25 4.20 6.00 7.37
CA ASP A 25 5.47 6.68 7.09
C ASP A 25 6.62 5.68 6.94
N MET A 26 6.43 4.43 7.37
CA MET A 26 7.40 3.37 7.24
C MET A 26 7.53 2.89 5.78
N ALA A 27 8.74 2.49 5.41
CA ALA A 27 8.97 1.93 4.10
C ALA A 27 8.43 0.50 4.01
N PHE A 28 7.94 0.09 2.84
CA PHE A 28 7.40 -1.26 2.63
C PHE A 28 8.39 -2.39 2.97
N GLY A 29 9.68 -2.16 2.74
CA GLY A 29 10.74 -3.11 3.10
C GLY A 29 11.02 -3.19 4.61
N ASP A 30 10.69 -2.14 5.35
CA ASP A 30 10.88 -2.06 6.80
C ASP A 30 9.63 -2.49 7.59
N ALA A 31 8.47 -2.54 6.93
CA ALA A 31 7.18 -2.95 7.51
C ALA A 31 7.10 -4.43 7.91
N GLY A 32 8.20 -5.19 7.82
CA GLY A 32 8.23 -6.62 8.13
C GLY A 32 7.54 -7.50 7.09
N VAL A 33 7.18 -6.95 5.93
CA VAL A 33 6.45 -7.64 4.86
C VAL A 33 7.42 -8.30 3.87
N SER A 34 7.15 -9.56 3.53
CA SER A 34 7.91 -10.27 2.49
C SER A 34 7.76 -9.58 1.13
N SER A 35 8.81 -9.60 0.30
CA SER A 35 8.75 -9.04 -1.05
C SER A 35 7.63 -9.65 -1.90
N LEU A 36 7.27 -10.92 -1.66
CA LEU A 36 6.16 -11.59 -2.34
C LEU A 36 4.80 -10.98 -1.96
N ASP A 37 4.62 -10.75 -0.66
CA ASP A 37 3.39 -10.18 -0.10
C ASP A 37 3.22 -8.72 -0.50
N CYS A 38 4.32 -7.96 -0.59
CA CYS A 38 4.31 -6.61 -1.16
C CYS A 38 3.78 -6.60 -2.60
N VAL A 39 4.25 -7.51 -3.46
CA VAL A 39 3.79 -7.58 -4.86
C VAL A 39 2.32 -8.01 -4.94
N ALA A 40 1.89 -8.95 -4.08
CA ALA A 40 0.49 -9.37 -4.00
C ALA A 40 -0.42 -8.21 -3.53
N PHE A 41 0.03 -7.47 -2.52
CA PHE A 41 -0.66 -6.30 -1.99
C PHE A 41 -0.82 -5.19 -3.04
N VAL A 42 0.25 -4.87 -3.78
CA VAL A 42 0.18 -3.88 -4.89
C VAL A 42 -0.88 -4.27 -5.91
N LYS A 43 -0.90 -5.53 -6.33
CA LYS A 43 -1.91 -6.03 -7.29
C LYS A 43 -3.33 -5.94 -6.76
N LEU A 44 -3.48 -6.08 -5.45
CA LEU A 44 -4.77 -5.97 -4.80
C LEU A 44 -5.24 -4.52 -4.74
N VAL A 45 -4.35 -3.61 -4.35
CA VAL A 45 -4.59 -2.16 -4.32
C VAL A 45 -4.92 -1.64 -5.72
N THR A 46 -4.14 -1.99 -6.74
CA THR A 46 -4.42 -1.54 -8.13
C THR A 46 -5.80 -1.98 -8.61
N LYS A 47 -6.21 -3.20 -8.27
CA LYS A 47 -7.54 -3.71 -8.57
C LYS A 47 -8.65 -3.01 -7.78
N GLU A 48 -8.45 -2.78 -6.48
CA GLU A 48 -9.45 -2.17 -5.59
C GLU A 48 -9.73 -0.71 -5.97
N PHE A 49 -8.69 0.06 -6.25
CA PHE A 49 -8.80 1.48 -6.57
C PHE A 49 -8.89 1.77 -8.06
N ALA A 50 -8.91 0.73 -8.91
CA ALA A 50 -8.90 0.83 -10.37
C ALA A 50 -7.75 1.72 -10.91
N VAL A 51 -6.59 1.68 -10.24
CA VAL A 51 -5.37 2.40 -10.63
C VAL A 51 -4.35 1.44 -11.20
N GLU A 52 -3.54 1.90 -12.16
CA GLU A 52 -2.38 1.14 -12.63
C GLU A 52 -1.13 1.67 -11.94
N ILE A 53 -0.41 0.81 -11.21
CA ILE A 53 0.86 1.14 -10.56
C ILE A 53 1.94 0.24 -11.15
N SER A 54 2.88 0.85 -11.85
CA SER A 54 4.02 0.13 -12.41
C SER A 54 5.01 -0.26 -11.30
N PRO A 55 5.82 -1.33 -11.47
CA PRO A 55 6.85 -1.69 -10.49
C PRO A 55 7.85 -0.56 -10.21
N GLU A 56 8.16 0.26 -11.22
CA GLU A 56 9.04 1.42 -11.08
C GLU A 56 8.41 2.51 -10.21
N GLU A 57 7.12 2.77 -10.40
CA GLU A 57 6.34 3.72 -9.58
C GLU A 57 6.25 3.21 -8.14
N TRP A 58 5.93 1.93 -7.95
CA TRP A 58 5.91 1.29 -6.64
C TRP A 58 7.22 1.48 -5.86
N MET A 59 8.36 1.23 -6.52
CA MET A 59 9.67 1.46 -5.93
C MET A 59 9.93 2.95 -5.62
N GLY A 60 9.33 3.86 -6.38
CA GLY A 60 9.41 5.31 -6.16
C GLY A 60 8.57 5.83 -5.00
N LEU A 61 7.43 5.20 -4.69
CA LEU A 61 6.51 5.64 -3.64
C LEU A 61 7.08 5.47 -2.24
N ARG A 62 7.94 4.46 -2.04
CA ARG A 62 8.70 4.13 -0.82
C ARG A 62 7.89 3.86 0.45
N SER A 63 6.70 4.42 0.66
CA SER A 63 5.85 4.25 1.83
C SER A 63 4.36 4.16 1.47
N LEU A 64 3.56 3.68 2.42
CA LEU A 64 2.10 3.60 2.31
C LEU A 64 1.44 4.96 2.15
N ARG A 65 1.99 6.01 2.79
CA ARG A 65 1.53 7.38 2.58
C ARG A 65 1.77 7.86 1.15
N GLY A 66 2.93 7.53 0.57
CA GLY A 66 3.22 7.81 -0.84
C GLY A 66 2.19 7.15 -1.76
N LEU A 67 1.89 5.88 -1.51
CA LEU A 67 0.85 5.13 -2.22
C LEU A 67 -0.53 5.78 -2.11
N ALA A 68 -0.94 6.14 -0.89
CA ALA A 68 -2.23 6.79 -0.67
C ALA A 68 -2.34 8.10 -1.45
N ALA A 69 -1.29 8.93 -1.42
CA ALA A 69 -1.24 10.18 -2.16
C ALA A 69 -1.29 9.97 -3.69
N HIS A 70 -0.66 8.91 -4.19
CA HIS A 70 -0.71 8.57 -5.62
C HIS A 70 -2.11 8.14 -6.07
N ILE A 71 -2.79 7.31 -5.27
CA ILE A 71 -4.18 6.90 -5.52
C ILE A 71 -5.13 8.12 -5.45
N ASP A 72 -4.98 8.96 -4.43
CA ASP A 72 -5.77 10.19 -4.26
C ASP A 72 -5.54 11.18 -5.41
N ALA A 73 -4.37 11.18 -6.04
CA ALA A 73 -4.08 12.00 -7.22
C ALA A 73 -4.66 11.42 -8.53
N ALA A 74 -4.93 10.11 -8.56
CA ALA A 74 -5.49 9.41 -9.71
C ALA A 74 -7.03 9.33 -9.70
N THR A 75 -7.66 9.69 -8.58
CA THR A 75 -9.12 9.64 -8.35
C THR A 75 -9.73 11.04 -8.37
#